data_AF-A0A838VP36-F1
#
_entry.id   AF-A0A838VP36-F1
#
_cell.length_a   1.000
_cell.length_b   1.000
_cell.length_c   1.000
_cell.angle_alpha   90.00
_cell.angle_beta   90.00
_cell.angle_gamma   90.00
#
_symmetry.space_group_name_H-M   'P 1'
#
loop_
_entity.id
_entity.type
_entity.pdbx_description
1 polymer ?
#
loop_
_entity_poly.entity_id
_entity_poly.type
_entity_poly.pdbx_seq_one_letter_code
_entity_poly.pdbx_strand_id
1 'polypeptide(L)'
;LTTESGIDQLKWAQLVRAMGQPLIFVPLTTMATADIEREQAGSASGLFNMMRNLGGSMGIAALGTLLTRREQLHSNRLGEAVSLYNPATQQAIEQKTQFFISHGADPTTAQNQAFQAINQSISQQAYIMAYNDCFYFIGIALLVSGLAIIFFKKVKATGGAAAH
;
A
#
# COMPACT_ATOMS: atom_id res chain seq x y z
N LEU A 1 10.57 11.24 20.47
CA LEU A 1 11.32 11.88 19.36
C LEU A 1 10.89 11.41 17.96
N THR A 2 10.02 10.40 17.82
CA THR A 2 9.57 9.85 16.52
C THR A 2 8.31 10.51 15.94
N THR A 3 7.56 11.28 16.75
CA THR A 3 6.31 11.92 16.31
C THR A 3 6.54 13.14 15.42
N GLU A 4 7.58 13.94 15.68
CA GLU A 4 7.90 15.12 14.86
C GLU A 4 8.48 14.75 13.50
N SER A 5 9.40 13.77 13.45
CA SER A 5 9.99 13.30 12.18
C SER A 5 8.93 12.68 11.25
N GLY A 6 7.90 12.04 11.81
CA GLY A 6 6.80 11.49 11.04
C GLY A 6 5.95 12.57 10.36
N ILE A 7 5.66 13.67 11.05
CA ILE A 7 4.85 14.77 10.51
C ILE A 7 5.56 15.48 9.36
N ASP A 8 6.86 15.75 9.49
CA ASP A 8 7.62 16.45 8.44
C ASP A 8 7.87 15.59 7.20
N GLN A 9 8.08 14.29 7.35
CA GLN A 9 8.14 13.36 6.21
C GLN A 9 6.79 13.25 5.50
N LEU A 10 5.68 13.21 6.25
CA LEU A 10 4.33 13.19 5.69
C LEU A 10 4.02 14.47 4.91
N LYS A 11 4.45 15.65 5.40
CA LYS A 11 4.25 16.93 4.68
C LYS A 11 4.86 16.91 3.29
N TRP A 12 6.12 16.48 3.17
CA TRP A 12 6.81 16.43 1.88
C TRP A 12 6.17 15.40 0.93
N ALA A 13 5.81 14.23 1.43
CA ALA A 13 5.13 13.22 0.63
C ALA A 13 3.74 13.70 0.14
N GLN A 14 2.98 14.39 0.99
CA GLN A 14 1.69 14.96 0.62
C GLN A 14 1.81 16.12 -0.37
N LEU A 15 2.84 16.96 -0.24
CA LEU A 15 3.13 18.03 -1.19
C LEU A 15 3.44 17.47 -2.58
N VAL A 16 4.33 16.48 -2.67
CA VAL A 16 4.68 15.85 -3.95
C VAL A 16 3.46 15.18 -4.58
N ARG A 17 2.64 14.48 -3.78
CA ARG A 17 1.38 13.88 -4.25
C ARG A 17 0.37 14.93 -4.73
N ALA A 18 0.22 16.02 -3.98
CA ALA A 18 -0.68 17.11 -4.32
C ALA A 18 -0.26 17.83 -5.60
N MET A 19 1.05 17.93 -5.89
CA MET A 19 1.55 18.46 -7.15
C MET A 19 1.36 17.49 -8.33
N GLY A 20 1.45 16.17 -8.10
CA GLY A 20 1.29 15.16 -9.14
C GLY A 20 -0.17 14.89 -9.53
N GLN A 21 -1.12 15.04 -8.60
CA GLN A 21 -2.54 14.77 -8.85
C GLN A 21 -3.14 15.60 -10.01
N PRO A 22 -2.96 16.93 -10.09
CA PRO A 22 -3.49 17.76 -11.17
C PRO A 22 -2.93 17.38 -12.54
N LEU A 23 -1.64 17.05 -12.61
CA LEU A 23 -0.93 16.70 -13.86
C LEU A 23 -1.52 15.47 -14.54
N ILE A 24 -2.03 14.51 -13.77
CA ILE A 24 -2.69 13.31 -14.29
C ILE A 24 -4.19 13.56 -14.50
N PHE A 25 -4.83 14.27 -13.56
CA PHE A 25 -6.29 14.42 -13.56
C PHE A 25 -6.81 15.29 -14.70
N VAL A 26 -6.08 16.36 -15.05
CA VAL A 26 -6.46 17.29 -16.13
C VAL A 26 -6.55 16.58 -17.49
N PRO A 27 -5.50 15.95 -18.04
CA PRO A 27 -5.57 15.32 -19.34
C PRO A 27 -6.55 14.13 -19.37
N LEU A 28 -6.65 13.36 -18.28
CA LEU A 28 -7.56 12.22 -18.19
C LEU A 28 -9.04 12.67 -18.29
N THR A 29 -9.37 13.77 -17.61
CA THR A 29 -10.73 14.33 -17.65
C THR A 29 -11.03 14.93 -19.01
N THR A 30 -10.08 15.65 -19.61
CA THR A 30 -10.22 16.18 -20.98
C THR A 30 -10.43 15.08 -22.01
N MET A 31 -9.71 13.95 -21.92
CA MET A 31 -9.90 12.82 -22.83
C MET A 31 -11.24 12.11 -22.63
N ALA A 32 -11.74 12.03 -21.39
CA ALA A 32 -13.02 11.38 -21.08
C ALA A 32 -14.23 12.21 -21.52
N THR A 33 -14.12 13.54 -21.59
CA THR A 33 -15.23 14.44 -21.95
C THR A 33 -15.17 14.98 -23.37
N ALA A 34 -14.12 14.67 -24.14
CA ALA A 34 -13.87 15.24 -25.47
C ALA A 34 -14.94 14.93 -26.54
N ASP A 35 -15.78 13.92 -26.33
CA ASP A 35 -16.72 13.40 -27.36
C ASP A 35 -18.19 13.42 -26.89
N ILE A 36 -18.51 14.23 -25.87
CA ILE A 36 -19.84 14.25 -25.23
C ILE A 36 -20.59 15.53 -25.63
N GLU A 37 -21.79 15.39 -26.20
CA GLU A 37 -22.70 16.51 -26.46
C GLU A 37 -22.92 17.33 -25.16
N ARG A 38 -22.88 18.67 -25.26
CA ARG A 38 -22.94 19.59 -24.10
C ARG A 38 -24.15 19.33 -23.19
N GLU A 39 -25.23 18.76 -23.72
CA GLU A 39 -26.45 18.41 -22.99
C GLU A 39 -26.30 17.14 -22.13
N GLN A 40 -25.43 16.20 -22.50
CA GLN A 40 -25.16 14.96 -21.74
C GLN A 40 -23.88 15.02 -20.90
N ALA A 41 -23.05 16.05 -21.08
CA ALA A 41 -21.78 16.23 -20.37
C ALA A 41 -21.93 16.22 -18.84
N GLY A 42 -23.02 16.77 -18.30
CA GLY A 42 -23.32 16.75 -16.86
C GLY A 42 -23.55 15.33 -16.32
N SER A 43 -24.42 14.56 -16.99
CA SER A 43 -24.72 13.16 -16.62
C SER A 43 -23.51 12.25 -16.77
N ALA A 44 -22.71 12.43 -17.83
CA ALA A 44 -21.49 11.65 -18.04
C ALA A 44 -20.39 11.99 -17.01
N SER A 45 -20.22 13.27 -16.67
CA SER A 45 -19.28 13.69 -15.61
C SER A 45 -19.69 13.16 -14.22
N GLY A 46 -21.00 13.13 -13.93
CA GLY A 46 -21.54 12.52 -12.72
C GLY A 46 -21.25 11.02 -12.65
N LEU A 47 -21.53 10.29 -13.73
CA LEU A 47 -21.25 8.86 -13.83
C LEU A 47 -19.75 8.56 -13.72
N PHE A 48 -18.89 9.35 -14.37
CA PHE A 48 -17.44 9.19 -14.28
C PHE A 48 -16.93 9.37 -12.85
N ASN A 49 -17.39 10.41 -12.15
CA ASN A 49 -17.01 10.64 -10.75
C ASN A 49 -17.52 9.53 -9.82
N MET A 50 -18.74 9.03 -10.04
CA MET A 50 -19.28 7.89 -9.28
C MET A 50 -18.44 6.64 -9.51
N MET A 51 -18.15 6.29 -10.76
CA MET A 51 -17.31 5.12 -11.10
C MET A 51 -15.90 5.26 -10.55
N ARG A 52 -15.32 6.47 -10.57
CA ARG A 52 -14.01 6.75 -9.98
C ARG A 52 -13.99 6.57 -8.47
N ASN A 53 -14.97 7.13 -7.76
CA ASN A 53 -15.06 6.98 -6.30
C ASN A 53 -15.31 5.51 -5.91
N LEU A 54 -16.25 4.85 -6.60
CA LEU A 54 -16.57 3.45 -6.37
C LEU A 54 -15.37 2.53 -6.66
N GLY A 55 -14.72 2.72 -7.81
CA GLY A 55 -13.51 1.98 -8.18
C GLY A 55 -12.35 2.23 -7.21
N GLY A 56 -12.18 3.48 -6.75
CA GLY A 56 -11.20 3.83 -5.74
C GLY A 56 -11.45 3.11 -4.41
N SER A 57 -12.67 3.16 -3.88
CA SER A 57 -13.04 2.49 -2.63
C SER A 57 -12.93 0.96 -2.73
N MET A 58 -13.42 0.37 -3.83
CA MET A 58 -13.30 -1.08 -4.06
C MET A 58 -11.83 -1.50 -4.21
N GLY A 59 -11.02 -0.72 -4.94
CA GLY A 59 -9.59 -0.97 -5.10
C GLY A 59 -8.85 -0.95 -3.76
N ILE A 60 -9.11 0.05 -2.92
CA ILE A 60 -8.52 0.14 -1.57
C ILE A 60 -8.92 -1.07 -0.71
N ALA A 61 -10.20 -1.44 -0.70
CA ALA A 61 -10.70 -2.59 0.08
C ALA A 61 -10.09 -3.92 -0.40
N ALA A 62 -9.99 -4.12 -1.71
CA ALA A 62 -9.38 -5.30 -2.30
C ALA A 62 -7.88 -5.39 -1.98
N LEU A 63 -7.16 -4.27 -2.08
CA LEU A 63 -5.74 -4.20 -1.72
C LEU A 63 -5.51 -4.44 -0.22
N GLY A 64 -6.37 -3.91 0.66
CA GLY A 64 -6.32 -4.19 2.09
C GLY A 64 -6.49 -5.68 2.39
N THR A 65 -7.47 -6.31 1.74
CA THR A 65 -7.70 -7.76 1.86
C THR A 65 -6.51 -8.58 1.35
N LEU A 66 -5.94 -8.19 0.20
CA LEU A 66 -4.77 -8.85 -0.37
C LEU A 66 -3.55 -8.72 0.54
N LEU A 67 -3.31 -7.54 1.10
CA LEU A 67 -2.24 -7.27 2.04
C LEU A 67 -2.34 -8.18 3.27
N THR A 68 -3.51 -8.23 3.92
CA THR A 68 -3.73 -9.11 5.08
C THR A 68 -3.49 -10.58 4.74
N ARG A 69 -4.02 -11.07 3.61
CA ARG A 69 -3.81 -12.47 3.20
C ARG A 69 -2.34 -12.78 2.92
N ARG A 70 -1.61 -11.85 2.30
CA ARG A 70 -0.18 -12.00 1.98
C ARG A 70 0.68 -11.92 3.23
N GLU A 71 0.36 -11.03 4.16
CA GLU A 71 1.06 -10.90 5.44
C GLU A 71 0.89 -12.17 6.26
N GLN A 72 -0.32 -12.72 6.33
CA GLN A 72 -0.58 -13.99 7.02
C GLN A 72 0.17 -15.17 6.38
N LEU A 73 0.24 -15.23 5.05
CA LEU A 73 1.03 -16.23 4.32
C LEU A 73 2.54 -16.15 4.65
N HIS A 74 3.11 -14.95 4.59
CA HIS A 74 4.52 -14.74 4.88
C HIS A 74 4.85 -14.95 6.35
N SER A 75 3.95 -14.55 7.26
CA SER A 75 4.06 -14.77 8.70
C SER A 75 4.09 -16.26 9.04
N ASN A 76 3.18 -17.05 8.45
CA ASN A 76 3.16 -18.51 8.65
C ASN A 76 4.44 -19.18 8.13
N ARG A 77 4.93 -18.78 6.95
CA ARG A 77 6.17 -19.33 6.37
C ARG A 77 7.41 -18.99 7.21
N LEU A 78 7.51 -17.74 7.67
CA LEU A 78 8.58 -17.33 8.57
C LEU A 78 8.48 -18.03 9.92
N GLY A 79 7.26 -18.17 10.46
CA GLY A 79 7.01 -18.90 11.70
C GLY A 79 7.39 -20.37 11.62
N GLU A 80 7.11 -21.05 10.51
CA GLU A 80 7.56 -22.44 10.26
C GLU A 80 9.10 -22.53 10.19
N ALA A 81 9.77 -21.55 9.59
CA ALA A 81 11.23 -21.50 9.54
C ALA A 81 11.86 -21.20 10.91
N VAL A 82 11.16 -20.44 11.77
CA VAL A 82 11.55 -20.13 13.14
C VAL A 82 11.01 -21.23 14.07
N SER A 83 11.62 -22.40 13.99
CA SER A 83 11.29 -23.54 14.84
C SER A 83 12.06 -23.48 16.16
N LEU A 84 11.39 -23.77 17.28
CA LEU A 84 12.02 -23.98 18.60
C LEU A 84 13.06 -25.12 18.58
N TYR A 85 13.03 -25.98 17.56
CA TYR A 85 13.98 -27.07 17.37
C TYR A 85 15.22 -26.66 16.56
N ASN A 86 15.24 -25.46 15.99
CA ASN A 86 16.41 -24.95 15.29
C ASN A 86 17.40 -24.33 16.30
N PRO A 87 18.66 -24.80 16.37
CA PRO A 87 19.66 -24.25 17.29
C PRO A 87 19.93 -22.76 17.06
N ALA A 88 19.79 -22.24 15.84
CA ALA A 88 19.94 -20.82 15.55
C ALA A 88 18.81 -19.98 16.20
N THR A 89 17.58 -20.50 16.23
CA THR A 89 16.44 -19.86 16.87
C THR A 89 16.58 -19.89 18.39
N GLN A 90 17.01 -21.01 18.97
CA GLN A 90 17.28 -21.10 20.41
C GLN A 90 18.35 -20.09 20.83
N GLN A 91 19.45 -20.00 20.08
CA GLN A 91 20.51 -19.04 20.36
C GLN A 91 20.02 -17.58 20.26
N ALA A 92 19.15 -17.26 19.30
CA ALA A 92 18.54 -15.93 19.19
C ALA A 92 17.60 -15.61 20.38
N ILE A 93 16.81 -16.59 20.84
CA ILE A 93 15.96 -16.46 22.03
C ILE A 93 16.82 -16.24 23.27
N GLU A 94 17.88 -17.00 23.45
CA GLU A 94 18.80 -16.86 24.59
C GLU A 94 19.47 -15.49 24.60
N GLN A 95 19.97 -15.01 23.46
CA GLN A 95 20.57 -13.67 23.35
C GLN A 95 19.57 -12.57 23.73
N LYS A 96 18.32 -12.64 23.23
CA LYS A 96 17.29 -11.66 23.61
C LYS A 96 16.87 -11.80 25.06
N THR A 97 16.82 -13.02 25.60
CA THR A 97 16.51 -13.27 27.01
C THR A 97 17.58 -12.66 27.90
N GLN A 98 18.87 -12.87 27.59
CA GLN A 98 19.99 -12.26 28.31
C GLN A 98 19.95 -10.73 28.24
N PHE A 99 19.57 -10.16 27.09
CA PHE A 99 19.36 -8.73 26.96
C PHE A 99 18.29 -8.20 27.91
N PHE A 100 17.13 -8.87 28.03
CA PHE A 100 16.09 -8.43 28.96
C PHE A 100 16.48 -8.64 30.43
N ILE A 101 17.20 -9.74 30.74
CA ILE A 101 17.76 -9.96 32.08
C ILE A 101 18.75 -8.85 32.44
N SER A 102 19.63 -8.46 31.51
CA SER A 102 20.61 -7.39 31.76
C SER A 102 19.96 -6.01 31.95
N HIS A 103 18.69 -5.86 31.56
CA HIS A 103 17.88 -4.66 31.79
C HIS A 103 16.92 -4.79 32.99
N GLY A 104 17.10 -5.82 33.82
CA GLY A 104 16.42 -5.96 35.12
C GLY A 104 15.13 -6.78 35.09
N ALA A 105 14.83 -7.50 34.01
CA ALA A 105 13.70 -8.43 33.99
C ALA A 105 14.05 -9.77 34.67
N ASP A 106 13.09 -10.35 35.39
CA ASP A 106 13.18 -11.72 35.91
C ASP A 106 13.35 -12.74 34.76
N PRO A 107 14.12 -13.84 34.92
CA PRO A 107 14.36 -14.81 33.86
C PRO A 107 13.10 -15.31 33.15
N THR A 108 12.01 -15.53 33.90
CA THR A 108 10.72 -15.99 33.32
C THR A 108 10.06 -14.91 32.47
N THR A 109 10.12 -13.66 32.93
CA THR A 109 9.55 -12.49 32.23
C THR A 109 10.41 -12.14 31.01
N ALA A 110 11.73 -12.19 31.14
CA ALA A 110 12.69 -11.94 30.08
C ALA A 110 12.53 -12.93 28.92
N GLN A 111 12.29 -14.20 29.22
CA GLN A 111 12.06 -15.22 28.20
C GLN A 111 10.77 -14.96 27.42
N ASN A 112 9.67 -14.62 28.11
CA ASN A 112 8.41 -14.26 27.47
C ASN A 112 8.55 -13.01 26.60
N GLN A 113 9.29 -11.99 27.07
CA GLN A 113 9.59 -10.78 26.29
C GLN A 113 10.45 -11.09 25.06
N ALA A 114 11.43 -12.00 25.17
CA ALA A 114 12.24 -12.46 24.04
C ALA A 114 11.37 -13.13 22.96
N PHE A 115 10.44 -14.00 23.35
CA PHE A 115 9.49 -14.62 22.42
C PHE A 115 8.60 -13.58 21.73
N GLN A 116 8.02 -12.65 22.48
CA GLN A 116 7.20 -11.59 21.90
C GLN A 116 7.99 -10.71 20.94
N ALA A 117 9.22 -10.35 21.28
CA ALA A 117 10.08 -9.54 20.43
C ALA A 117 10.45 -10.24 19.12
N ILE A 118 10.63 -11.57 19.13
CA ILE A 118 10.86 -12.36 17.91
C ILE A 118 9.58 -12.42 17.08
N ASN A 119 8.43 -12.70 17.70
CA ASN A 119 7.15 -12.75 17.01
C ASN A 119 6.82 -11.41 16.33
N GLN A 120 7.06 -10.30 17.01
CA GLN A 120 6.87 -8.96 16.45
C GLN A 120 7.81 -8.70 15.25
N SER A 121 9.05 -9.21 15.32
CA SER A 121 10.00 -9.10 14.20
C SER A 121 9.53 -9.90 12.99
N ILE A 122 8.98 -11.09 13.20
CA ILE A 122 8.39 -11.93 12.14
C ILE A 122 7.21 -11.21 11.50
N SER A 123 6.26 -10.72 12.29
CA SER A 123 5.11 -9.97 11.77
C SER A 123 5.53 -8.73 10.97
N GLN A 124 6.53 -7.99 11.45
CA GLN A 124 7.03 -6.81 10.73
C GLN A 124 7.65 -7.18 9.38
N GLN A 125 8.46 -8.24 9.32
CA GLN A 125 9.04 -8.71 8.06
C GLN A 125 7.98 -9.27 7.11
N ALA A 126 7.01 -10.02 7.62
CA ALA A 126 5.87 -10.52 6.86
C ALA A 126 5.06 -9.39 6.23
N TYR A 127 4.81 -8.32 6.99
CA TYR A 127 4.12 -7.13 6.50
C TYR A 127 4.89 -6.43 5.38
N ILE A 128 6.22 -6.29 5.51
CA ILE A 128 7.07 -5.67 4.48
C ILE A 128 7.02 -6.48 3.18
N MET A 129 7.12 -7.82 3.26
CA MET A 129 7.03 -8.70 2.09
C MET A 129 5.64 -8.63 1.44
N ALA A 130 4.58 -8.63 2.24
CA ALA A 130 3.22 -8.50 1.76
C ALA A 130 2.96 -7.15 1.08
N TYR A 131 3.54 -6.07 1.61
CA TYR A 131 3.46 -4.74 1.02
C TYR A 131 4.15 -4.70 -0.35
N ASN A 132 5.32 -5.33 -0.47
CA ASN A 132 6.03 -5.45 -1.74
C ASN A 132 5.19 -6.22 -2.78
N ASP A 133 4.58 -7.35 -2.38
CA ASP A 133 3.66 -8.10 -3.24
C ASP A 133 2.52 -7.20 -3.74
N CYS A 134 1.86 -6.46 -2.84
CA CYS A 134 0.80 -5.52 -3.21
C CYS A 134 1.28 -4.43 -4.18
N PHE A 135 2.49 -3.92 -4.01
CA PHE A 135 3.07 -2.95 -4.94
C PHE A 135 3.23 -3.52 -6.35
N TYR A 136 3.70 -4.76 -6.48
CA TYR A 136 3.74 -5.46 -7.77
C TYR A 136 2.35 -5.61 -8.40
N PHE A 137 1.33 -5.99 -7.60
CA PHE A 137 -0.05 -6.09 -8.10
C PHE A 137 -0.58 -4.75 -8.61
N ILE A 138 -0.32 -3.65 -7.89
CA ILE A 138 -0.69 -2.30 -8.35
C ILE A 138 0.07 -1.94 -9.63
N GLY A 139 1.37 -2.23 -9.71
CA GLY A 139 2.17 -2.00 -10.91
C GLY A 139 1.61 -2.72 -12.14
N ILE A 140 1.25 -4.00 -12.00
CA ILE A 140 0.60 -4.77 -13.07
C ILE A 140 -0.76 -4.18 -13.43
N ALA A 141 -1.59 -3.83 -12.44
CA ALA A 141 -2.90 -3.23 -12.70
C ALA A 141 -2.80 -1.90 -13.47
N LEU A 142 -1.81 -1.07 -13.15
CA LEU A 142 -1.52 0.17 -13.87
C LEU A 142 -1.01 -0.10 -15.30
N LEU A 143 -0.13 -1.09 -15.49
CA LEU A 143 0.34 -1.49 -16.82
C LEU A 143 -0.81 -2.00 -17.69
N VAL A 144 -1.67 -2.86 -17.15
CA VAL A 144 -2.87 -3.37 -17.86
C VAL A 144 -3.81 -2.21 -18.22
N SER A 145 -4.03 -1.27 -17.29
CA SER A 145 -4.84 -0.08 -17.57
C SER A 145 -4.23 0.79 -18.67
N GLY A 146 -2.91 1.00 -18.66
CA GLY A 146 -2.19 1.74 -19.70
C GLY A 146 -2.28 1.06 -21.07
N LEU A 147 -2.12 -0.27 -21.12
CA LEU A 147 -2.28 -1.05 -22.36
C LEU A 147 -3.71 -0.98 -22.87
N ALA A 148 -4.72 -1.07 -21.99
CA ALA A 148 -6.12 -0.95 -22.37
C ALA A 148 -6.39 0.39 -23.07
N ILE A 149 -5.81 1.50 -22.58
CA ILE A 149 -5.94 2.83 -23.22
C ILE A 149 -5.37 2.82 -24.64
N ILE A 150 -4.29 2.09 -24.92
CA ILE A 150 -3.71 1.98 -26.27
C ILE A 150 -4.64 1.21 -27.21
N PHE A 151 -5.32 0.17 -26.71
CA PHE A 151 -6.30 -0.61 -27.48
C PHE A 151 -7.63 0.11 -27.71
N PHE A 152 -8.04 0.98 -26.79
CA PHE A 152 -9.16 1.89 -26.99
C PHE A 152 -8.74 3.04 -27.92
N LYS A 153 -8.92 2.78 -29.23
CA LYS A 153 -8.84 3.69 -30.39
C LYS A 153 -8.90 5.18 -29.99
N LYS A 154 -7.86 5.95 -30.35
CA LYS A 154 -7.71 7.41 -30.12
C LYS A 154 -9.07 8.12 -30.15
N VAL A 155 -9.61 8.45 -28.98
CA VAL A 155 -10.62 9.50 -28.88
C VAL A 155 -9.93 10.79 -29.28
N LYS A 156 -10.39 11.37 -30.40
CA LYS A 156 -9.84 12.61 -30.94
C LYS A 156 -10.13 13.72 -29.95
N ALA A 157 -9.15 14.10 -29.14
CA ALA A 157 -9.23 15.27 -28.28
C ALA A 157 -9.38 16.51 -29.17
N THR A 158 -10.62 16.91 -29.41
CA THR A 158 -10.94 18.18 -30.08
C THR A 158 -11.00 19.23 -28.98
N GLY A 159 -10.10 20.21 -29.09
CA GLY A 159 -9.84 21.20 -28.05
C GLY A 159 -11.05 22.05 -27.66
N GLY A 160 -11.02 22.52 -26.42
CA GLY A 160 -11.99 23.46 -25.89
C GLY A 160 -11.63 23.85 -24.47
N ALA A 161 -10.59 24.66 -24.31
CA ALA A 161 -10.38 25.43 -23.11
C ALA A 161 -11.60 26.34 -22.86
N ALA A 162 -12.17 26.26 -21.66
CA ALA A 162 -12.94 27.32 -21.02
C ALA A 162 -12.94 26.96 -19.52
N ALA A 163 -12.04 27.49 -18.68
CA ALA A 163 -12.03 28.87 -18.21
C ALA A 163 -13.45 29.36 -17.90
N HIS A 164 -13.94 29.05 -16.70
CA HIS A 164 -14.60 29.98 -15.79
C HIS A 164 -14.67 29.36 -14.39
#